data_AF-A0A821TWZ5-F1
#
_entry.id   AF-A0A821TWZ5-F1
#
_cell.length_a   1.000
_cell.length_b   1.000
_cell.length_c   1.000
_cell.angle_alpha   90.00
_cell.angle_beta   90.00
_cell.angle_gamma   90.00
#
_symmetry.space_group_name_H-M   'P 1'
#
loop_
_entity.id
_entity.type
_entity.pdbx_description
1 polymer ?
#
loop_
_entity_poly.entity_id
_entity_poly.type
_entity_poly.pdbx_seq_one_letter_code
_entity_poly.pdbx_strand_id
1 'polypeptide(L)'
;MPKRCVFGCAPSDASLHSFPNPKRFHQQLNAWVDLTGDFGLTYEEIYKKKKFDVHFTDRDHNHNNRLNALAISSLHLNGFHGKLSYPSATVSQEMELNTQLDAASESTAPSKLTVNRYRIHQKQICNLRREIYRLRKSGHSFKAKNKKAKQLDANTTFQKVVKGLRNNLLTKDLVYIDPEDQKQKLIKWEYIELLYAADKSFGELRCLQKLTEEHVGRAKI
;
A
#
# COMPACT_ATOMS: atom_id res chain seq x y z
N MET A 1 15.24 -32.64 4.33
CA MET A 1 16.66 -32.44 4.00
C MET A 1 17.09 -31.07 4.49
N PRO A 2 18.24 -30.94 5.18
CA PRO A 2 18.75 -29.64 5.61
C PRO A 2 19.00 -28.76 4.38
N LYS A 3 18.46 -27.54 4.39
CA LYS A 3 18.68 -26.56 3.32
C LYS A 3 20.14 -26.12 3.43
N ARG A 4 20.94 -26.39 2.41
CA ARG A 4 22.34 -25.95 2.35
C ARG A 4 22.46 -24.68 1.52
N CYS A 5 23.43 -23.84 1.87
CA CYS A 5 23.84 -22.73 1.00
C CYS A 5 24.22 -23.27 -0.38
N VAL A 6 23.94 -22.48 -1.41
CA VAL A 6 24.29 -22.76 -2.80
C VAL A 6 25.77 -23.08 -3.00
N PHE A 7 26.66 -22.42 -2.25
CA PHE A 7 28.10 -22.65 -2.33
C PHE A 7 28.61 -23.84 -1.51
N GLY A 8 27.70 -24.68 -0.98
CA GLY A 8 28.09 -25.84 -0.18
C GLY A 8 28.69 -25.47 1.17
N CYS A 9 28.43 -24.26 1.68
CA CYS A 9 28.89 -23.85 2.99
C CYS A 9 28.42 -24.82 4.08
N ALA A 10 29.23 -24.93 5.14
CA ALA A 10 28.82 -25.63 6.35
C ALA A 10 27.46 -25.08 6.84
N PRO A 11 26.57 -25.93 7.38
CA PRO A 11 25.31 -25.46 7.93
C PRO A 11 25.60 -24.40 8.99
N SER A 12 25.08 -23.19 8.74
CA SER A 12 25.18 -22.06 9.64
C SER A 12 23.83 -21.84 10.30
N ASP A 13 23.83 -21.28 11.51
CA ASP A 13 22.59 -20.87 12.19
C ASP A 13 21.98 -19.57 11.62
N ALA A 14 22.59 -19.00 10.56
CA ALA A 14 22.10 -17.79 9.94
C ALA A 14 20.88 -18.04 9.01
N SER A 15 20.16 -16.95 8.75
CA SER A 15 18.86 -16.98 8.07
C SER A 15 19.04 -17.16 6.56
N LEU A 16 18.80 -18.37 6.07
CA LEU A 16 18.76 -18.66 4.64
C LEU A 16 17.70 -17.84 3.88
N HIS A 17 18.16 -16.93 3.02
CA HIS A 17 17.35 -16.13 2.12
C HIS A 17 17.09 -16.84 0.79
N SER A 18 16.00 -16.45 0.12
CA SER A 18 15.68 -16.93 -1.23
C SER A 18 16.28 -15.98 -2.27
N PHE A 19 16.54 -16.49 -3.47
CA PHE A 19 16.94 -15.66 -4.61
C PHE A 19 15.89 -14.59 -4.92
N PRO A 20 16.26 -13.50 -5.62
CA PRO A 20 15.31 -12.51 -6.11
C PRO A 20 14.24 -13.13 -7.02
N ASN A 21 13.02 -12.59 -6.99
CA ASN A 21 11.93 -13.12 -7.82
C ASN A 21 12.19 -12.84 -9.31
N PRO A 22 12.22 -13.85 -10.19
CA PRO A 22 12.57 -13.69 -11.60
C PRO A 22 11.67 -12.70 -12.36
N LYS A 23 10.38 -12.63 -11.99
CA LYS A 23 9.41 -11.75 -12.67
C LYS A 23 9.57 -10.28 -12.30
N ARG A 24 10.14 -9.98 -11.14
CA ARG A 24 10.24 -8.60 -10.61
C ARG A 24 11.67 -8.07 -10.63
N PHE A 25 12.65 -8.96 -10.51
CA PHE A 25 14.04 -8.65 -10.21
C PHE A 25 15.00 -9.49 -11.07
N HIS A 26 14.70 -9.60 -12.37
CA HIS A 26 15.44 -10.44 -13.31
C HIS A 26 16.95 -10.10 -13.37
N GLN A 27 17.29 -8.82 -13.45
CA GLN A 27 18.70 -8.38 -13.53
C GLN A 27 19.51 -8.77 -12.29
N GLN A 28 18.90 -8.69 -11.09
CA GLN A 28 19.56 -9.07 -9.84
C GLN A 28 19.70 -10.58 -9.73
N LEU A 29 18.67 -11.32 -10.18
CA LEU A 29 18.75 -12.78 -10.25
C LEU A 29 19.90 -13.21 -11.17
N ASN A 30 20.03 -12.61 -12.35
CA ASN A 30 21.13 -12.90 -13.27
C ASN A 30 22.49 -12.62 -12.61
N ALA A 31 22.65 -11.43 -12.01
CA ALA A 31 23.89 -11.09 -11.32
C ALA A 31 24.24 -12.09 -10.21
N TRP A 32 23.25 -12.61 -9.49
CA TRP A 32 23.48 -13.63 -8.47
C TRP A 32 23.84 -14.99 -9.08
N VAL A 33 23.18 -15.38 -10.17
CA VAL A 33 23.46 -16.65 -10.89
C VAL A 33 24.85 -16.62 -11.50
N ASP A 34 25.25 -15.51 -12.12
CA ASP A 34 26.57 -15.30 -12.71
C ASP A 34 27.69 -15.46 -11.68
N LEU A 35 27.46 -15.01 -10.44
CA LEU A 35 28.42 -15.16 -9.33
C LEU A 35 28.53 -16.60 -8.84
N THR A 36 27.43 -17.35 -8.88
CA THR A 36 27.39 -18.73 -8.37
C THR A 36 27.75 -19.80 -9.40
N GLY A 37 27.73 -19.45 -10.68
CA GLY A 37 27.85 -20.39 -11.79
C GLY A 37 26.52 -21.01 -12.21
N ASP A 38 26.58 -21.75 -13.32
CA ASP A 38 25.40 -22.39 -13.92
C ASP A 38 24.92 -23.59 -13.08
N PHE A 39 23.62 -23.64 -12.82
CA PHE A 39 22.97 -24.73 -12.09
C PHE A 39 22.32 -25.77 -13.01
N GLY A 40 22.25 -25.51 -14.33
CA GLY A 40 21.44 -26.30 -15.26
C GLY A 40 19.94 -26.29 -14.91
N LEU A 41 19.49 -25.24 -14.20
CA LEU A 41 18.11 -25.07 -13.73
C LEU A 41 17.50 -23.80 -14.30
N THR A 42 16.18 -23.81 -14.46
CA THR A 42 15.44 -22.59 -14.84
C THR A 42 15.42 -21.57 -13.69
N TYR A 43 15.26 -20.28 -14.02
CA TYR A 43 15.21 -19.20 -13.02
C TYR A 43 14.10 -19.40 -11.97
N GLU A 44 12.95 -19.93 -12.36
CA GLU A 44 11.85 -20.27 -11.46
C GLU A 44 12.23 -21.38 -10.48
N GLU A 45 13.02 -22.35 -10.92
CA GLU A 45 13.51 -23.43 -10.08
C GLU A 45 14.60 -22.97 -9.14
N ILE A 46 15.52 -22.12 -9.60
CA ILE A 46 16.55 -21.49 -8.76
C ILE A 46 15.88 -20.73 -7.62
N TYR A 47 14.90 -19.87 -7.94
CA TYR A 47 14.12 -19.11 -6.95
C TYR A 47 13.47 -19.99 -5.86
N LYS A 48 12.88 -21.12 -6.27
CA LYS A 48 12.15 -22.01 -5.35
C LYS A 48 13.09 -22.90 -4.54
N LYS A 49 14.07 -23.52 -5.20
CA LYS A 49 14.86 -24.63 -4.65
C LYS A 49 16.16 -24.18 -3.97
N LYS A 50 16.76 -23.05 -4.39
CA LYS A 50 18.07 -22.60 -3.89
C LYS A 50 17.93 -21.51 -2.83
N LYS A 51 18.91 -21.45 -1.91
CA LYS A 51 18.98 -20.51 -0.78
C LYS A 51 20.40 -19.99 -0.55
N PHE A 52 20.49 -18.80 0.03
CA PHE A 52 21.73 -18.05 0.22
C PHE A 52 21.79 -17.41 1.60
N ASP A 53 22.98 -17.24 2.17
CA ASP A 53 23.10 -16.82 3.59
C ASP A 53 24.40 -16.03 3.86
N VAL A 54 25.55 -16.71 3.89
CA VAL A 54 26.82 -16.22 4.50
C VAL A 54 27.62 -15.22 3.64
N HIS A 55 27.05 -14.74 2.54
CA HIS A 55 27.81 -14.03 1.51
C HIS A 55 27.46 -12.54 1.39
N PHE A 56 26.71 -12.03 2.37
CA PHE A 56 26.31 -10.64 2.46
C PHE A 56 26.94 -9.99 3.68
N THR A 57 27.25 -8.70 3.57
CA THR A 57 27.73 -7.93 4.72
C THR A 57 26.56 -7.56 5.63
N ASP A 58 26.84 -7.18 6.87
CA ASP A 58 25.82 -6.60 7.77
C ASP A 58 25.17 -5.35 7.18
N ARG A 59 25.86 -4.62 6.28
CA ARG A 59 25.33 -3.43 5.59
C ARG A 59 24.22 -3.79 4.59
N ASP A 60 24.23 -5.02 4.09
CA ASP A 60 23.24 -5.51 3.14
C ASP A 60 21.94 -5.94 3.83
N HIS A 61 21.95 -6.02 5.16
CA HIS A 61 20.80 -6.36 5.98
C HIS A 61 20.13 -5.10 6.53
N ASN A 62 18.83 -5.20 6.80
CA ASN A 62 18.12 -4.20 7.59
C ASN A 62 18.14 -4.55 9.08
N HIS A 63 17.60 -3.67 9.91
CA HIS A 63 17.51 -3.86 11.38
C HIS A 63 16.83 -5.17 11.81
N ASN A 64 15.99 -5.78 10.96
CA ASN A 64 15.30 -7.04 11.25
C ASN A 64 16.03 -8.27 10.67
N ASN A 65 17.32 -8.15 10.32
CA ASN A 65 18.12 -9.17 9.65
C ASN A 65 17.48 -9.70 8.35
N ARG A 66 16.70 -8.87 7.65
CA ARG A 66 16.23 -9.20 6.30
C ARG A 66 17.16 -8.57 5.28
N LEU A 67 17.60 -9.37 4.32
CA LEU A 67 18.41 -8.90 3.22
C LEU A 67 17.69 -7.83 2.39
N ASN A 68 18.39 -6.75 2.07
CA ASN A 68 17.89 -5.69 1.21
C ASN A 68 17.65 -6.24 -0.21
N ALA A 69 16.58 -5.78 -0.85
CA ALA A 69 16.23 -6.26 -2.20
C ALA A 69 17.26 -5.90 -3.28
N LEU A 70 18.16 -4.95 -3.00
CA LEU A 70 19.24 -4.52 -3.89
C LEU A 70 20.60 -5.08 -3.49
N ALA A 71 20.67 -5.90 -2.43
CA ALA A 71 21.92 -6.50 -2.01
C ALA A 71 22.44 -7.47 -3.07
N ILE A 72 23.75 -7.38 -3.34
CA ILE A 72 24.47 -8.33 -4.18
C ILE A 72 25.55 -8.94 -3.31
N SER A 73 25.70 -10.26 -3.41
CA SER A 73 26.66 -11.04 -2.65
C SER A 73 28.06 -10.47 -2.84
N SER A 74 28.65 -9.92 -1.78
CA SER A 74 29.95 -9.26 -1.82
C SER A 74 31.05 -10.06 -1.12
N LEU A 75 30.69 -11.01 -0.25
CA LEU A 75 31.62 -11.87 0.47
C LEU A 75 31.68 -13.27 -0.15
N HIS A 76 32.88 -13.67 -0.58
CA HIS A 76 33.27 -14.96 -1.16
C HIS A 76 33.28 -15.05 -2.70
N LEU A 77 34.15 -14.26 -3.29
CA LEU A 77 34.96 -14.75 -4.40
C LEU A 77 36.43 -14.77 -3.95
N ASN A 78 36.80 -15.72 -3.09
CA ASN A 78 38.22 -16.02 -2.86
C ASN A 78 38.79 -16.59 -4.16
N GLY A 79 39.27 -15.70 -5.03
CA GLY A 79 39.78 -16.02 -6.37
C GLY A 79 39.44 -14.97 -7.43
N PHE A 80 38.49 -14.05 -7.20
CA PHE A 80 38.12 -13.03 -8.19
C PHE A 80 38.65 -11.66 -7.73
N HIS A 81 39.90 -11.36 -8.08
CA HIS A 81 40.50 -10.03 -7.94
C HIS A 81 40.09 -9.05 -9.07
N GLY A 82 39.14 -9.46 -9.93
CA GLY A 82 38.57 -8.58 -10.93
C GLY A 82 37.71 -7.50 -10.27
N LYS A 83 38.13 -6.24 -10.34
CA LYS A 83 37.22 -5.11 -10.09
C LYS A 83 35.99 -5.32 -10.98
N LEU A 84 34.82 -5.50 -10.39
CA LEU A 84 33.55 -5.45 -11.11
C LEU A 84 33.39 -4.04 -11.67
N SER A 85 33.87 -3.84 -12.89
CA SER A 85 33.53 -2.70 -13.73
C SER A 85 32.08 -2.90 -14.15
N TYR A 86 31.16 -2.19 -13.49
CA TYR A 86 29.79 -2.10 -13.98
C TYR A 86 29.85 -1.58 -15.42
N PRO A 87 29.29 -2.29 -16.42
CA PRO A 87 29.01 -1.66 -17.70
C PRO A 87 27.97 -0.58 -17.40
N SER A 88 28.43 0.67 -17.37
CA SER A 88 27.56 1.83 -17.47
C SER A 88 26.82 1.66 -18.79
N ALA A 89 25.59 1.17 -18.72
CA ALA A 89 24.77 0.95 -19.89
C ALA A 89 24.65 2.28 -20.62
N THR A 90 25.24 2.31 -21.80
CA THR A 90 25.14 3.35 -22.81
C THR A 90 23.67 3.50 -23.17
N VAL A 91 22.99 4.46 -22.53
CA VAL A 91 21.74 5.03 -23.02
C VAL A 91 22.13 5.98 -24.15
N SER A 92 22.35 5.40 -25.33
CA SER A 92 22.49 6.15 -26.59
C SER A 92 21.31 5.80 -27.49
N GLN A 93 20.18 6.47 -27.27
CA GLN A 93 19.19 6.82 -28.30
C GLN A 93 18.05 7.59 -27.61
N GLU A 94 18.29 8.88 -27.36
CA GLU A 94 17.30 9.97 -27.28
C GLU A 94 18.06 11.26 -26.90
N MET A 95 18.99 11.68 -27.76
CA MET A 95 19.63 13.00 -27.64
C MET A 95 19.89 13.56 -29.04
N GLU A 96 18.81 13.81 -29.77
CA GLU A 96 18.81 14.73 -30.90
C GLU A 96 17.59 15.66 -30.81
N LEU A 97 17.45 16.37 -29.68
CA LEU A 97 16.72 17.64 -29.65
C LEU A 97 17.01 18.41 -28.34
N ASN A 98 18.28 18.74 -28.07
CA ASN A 98 18.66 19.79 -27.11
C ASN A 98 20.16 20.12 -27.23
N THR A 99 20.62 20.43 -28.45
CA THR A 99 21.97 20.94 -28.68
C THR A 99 21.90 22.43 -28.96
N GLN A 100 21.59 23.24 -27.93
CA GLN A 100 21.82 24.70 -27.97
C GLN A 100 21.76 25.40 -26.60
N LEU A 101 22.22 24.74 -25.52
CA LEU A 101 22.33 25.39 -24.20
C LEU A 101 23.58 25.02 -23.38
N ASP A 102 24.57 24.35 -23.98
CA ASP A 102 25.77 23.88 -23.26
C ASP A 102 27.06 24.54 -23.78
N ALA A 103 27.17 25.86 -23.69
CA ALA A 103 28.44 26.56 -23.93
C ALA A 103 28.85 27.52 -22.78
N ALA A 104 28.19 27.46 -21.62
CA ALA A 104 28.54 28.32 -20.48
C ALA A 104 28.28 27.65 -19.12
N SER A 105 28.96 26.54 -18.81
CA SER A 105 29.11 26.10 -17.42
C SER A 105 30.17 25.01 -17.27
N GLU A 106 31.43 25.37 -17.52
CA GLU A 106 32.56 24.61 -16.99
C GLU A 106 32.82 24.99 -15.53
N SER A 107 32.86 23.96 -14.69
CA SER A 107 33.45 23.93 -13.34
C SER A 107 32.77 24.77 -12.25
N THR A 108 31.75 24.21 -11.60
CA THR A 108 31.55 24.47 -10.17
C THR A 108 31.05 23.22 -9.49
N ALA A 109 31.84 22.70 -8.55
CA ALA A 109 31.47 21.54 -7.74
C ALA A 109 30.05 21.72 -7.16
N PRO A 110 29.20 20.67 -7.14
CA PRO A 110 27.83 20.79 -6.66
C PRO A 110 27.84 21.31 -5.24
N SER A 111 27.31 22.53 -5.05
CA SER A 111 27.27 23.17 -3.74
C SER A 111 26.49 22.28 -2.77
N LYS A 112 27.00 22.10 -1.55
CA LYS A 112 26.38 21.23 -0.50
C LYS A 112 24.88 21.51 -0.26
N LEU A 113 24.38 22.67 -0.69
CA LEU A 113 22.98 23.07 -0.65
C LEU A 113 22.08 22.25 -1.59
N THR A 114 22.56 21.83 -2.76
CA THR A 114 21.74 21.06 -3.74
C THR A 114 21.50 19.62 -3.29
N VAL A 115 22.51 18.99 -2.68
CA VAL A 115 22.42 17.63 -2.12
C VAL A 115 21.38 17.55 -1.00
N ASN A 116 21.27 18.61 -0.19
CA ASN A 116 20.31 18.64 0.92
C ASN A 116 18.86 18.78 0.42
N ARG A 117 18.62 19.60 -0.62
CA ARG A 117 17.30 19.70 -1.28
C ARG A 117 16.82 18.35 -1.82
N TYR A 118 17.70 17.58 -2.46
CA TYR A 118 17.36 16.26 -2.97
C TYR A 118 16.88 15.30 -1.85
N ARG A 119 17.58 15.27 -0.71
CA ARG A 119 17.17 14.44 0.45
C ARG A 119 15.81 14.83 1.00
N ILE A 120 15.53 16.13 1.08
CA ILE A 120 14.23 16.65 1.52
C ILE A 120 13.12 16.20 0.57
N HIS A 121 13.32 16.36 -0.74
CA HIS A 121 12.34 15.94 -1.75
C HIS A 121 12.10 14.42 -1.73
N GLN A 122 13.16 13.61 -1.59
CA GLN A 122 13.00 12.16 -1.46
C GLN A 122 12.17 11.76 -0.24
N LYS A 123 12.38 12.43 0.91
CA LYS A 123 11.56 12.20 2.12
C LYS A 123 10.09 12.59 1.90
N GLN A 124 9.84 13.73 1.25
CA GLN A 124 8.49 14.17 0.88
C GLN A 124 7.80 13.15 -0.04
N ILE A 125 8.50 12.68 -1.08
CA ILE A 125 7.99 11.66 -2.01
C ILE A 125 7.65 10.37 -1.26
N CYS A 126 8.52 9.90 -0.36
CA CYS A 126 8.25 8.72 0.45
C CYS A 126 7.00 8.87 1.34
N ASN A 127 6.83 10.04 1.97
CA ASN A 127 5.66 10.32 2.81
C ASN A 127 4.37 10.33 1.99
N LEU A 128 4.37 11.00 0.83
CA LEU A 128 3.22 11.03 -0.08
C LEU A 128 2.84 9.64 -0.57
N ARG A 129 3.82 8.80 -0.93
CA ARG A 129 3.57 7.40 -1.34
C ARG A 129 2.89 6.58 -0.23
N ARG A 130 3.31 6.77 1.03
CA ARG A 130 2.67 6.11 2.19
C ARG A 130 1.24 6.58 2.38
N GLU A 131 0.97 7.87 2.23
CA GLU A 131 -0.37 8.42 2.41
C GLU A 131 -1.33 7.97 1.31
N ILE A 132 -0.89 7.98 0.05
CA ILE A 132 -1.66 7.43 -1.08
C ILE A 132 -2.01 5.96 -0.83
N TYR A 133 -1.08 5.17 -0.29
CA TYR A 133 -1.35 3.77 0.06
C TYR A 133 -2.41 3.64 1.16
N ARG A 134 -2.33 4.45 2.24
CA ARG A 134 -3.33 4.46 3.32
C ARG A 134 -4.71 4.81 2.78
N LEU A 135 -4.81 5.86 1.97
CA LEU A 135 -6.06 6.32 1.35
C LEU A 135 -6.65 5.25 0.40
N ARG A 136 -5.82 4.55 -0.38
CA ARG A 136 -6.28 3.44 -1.23
C ARG A 136 -6.80 2.27 -0.39
N LYS A 137 -6.11 1.91 0.68
CA LYS A 137 -6.51 0.82 1.58
C LYS A 137 -7.81 1.16 2.30
N SER A 138 -7.97 2.38 2.81
CA SER A 138 -9.22 2.84 3.43
C SER A 138 -10.35 2.87 2.39
N GLY A 139 -10.09 3.33 1.16
CA GLY A 139 -11.04 3.29 0.05
C GLY A 139 -11.50 1.86 -0.31
N HIS A 140 -10.60 0.87 -0.27
CA HIS A 140 -10.97 -0.53 -0.49
C HIS A 140 -11.88 -1.06 0.62
N SER A 141 -11.59 -0.71 1.89
CA SER A 141 -12.46 -1.04 3.01
C SER A 141 -13.85 -0.41 2.87
N PHE A 142 -13.93 0.82 2.36
CA PHE A 142 -15.18 1.51 2.10
C PHE A 142 -16.00 0.82 0.99
N LYS A 143 -15.36 0.43 -0.13
CA LYS A 143 -16.02 -0.33 -1.20
C LYS A 143 -16.58 -1.67 -0.69
N ALA A 144 -15.82 -2.39 0.12
CA ALA A 144 -16.27 -3.65 0.73
C ALA A 144 -17.46 -3.44 1.68
N LYS A 145 -17.39 -2.42 2.56
CA LYS A 145 -18.50 -2.05 3.45
C LYS A 145 -19.76 -1.67 2.66
N ASN A 146 -19.62 -0.88 1.58
CA ASN A 146 -20.73 -0.49 0.72
C ASN A 146 -21.35 -1.71 0.00
N LYS A 147 -20.53 -2.65 -0.49
CA LYS A 147 -21.03 -3.91 -1.07
C LYS A 147 -21.86 -4.70 -0.06
N LYS A 148 -21.39 -4.82 1.19
CA LYS A 148 -22.12 -5.50 2.26
C LYS A 148 -23.43 -4.77 2.61
N ALA A 149 -23.41 -3.44 2.65
CA ALA A 149 -24.62 -2.64 2.88
C ALA A 149 -25.67 -2.86 1.78
N LYS A 150 -25.26 -2.90 0.50
CA LYS A 150 -26.17 -3.23 -0.62
C LYS A 150 -26.75 -4.64 -0.53
N GLN A 151 -25.97 -5.61 -0.04
CA GLN A 151 -26.48 -6.98 0.18
C GLN A 151 -27.50 -7.03 1.33
N LEU A 152 -27.28 -6.25 2.39
CA LEU A 152 -28.25 -6.11 3.49
C LEU A 152 -29.52 -5.40 3.03
N ASP A 153 -29.41 -4.39 2.18
CA ASP A 153 -30.55 -3.70 1.60
C ASP A 153 -31.40 -4.64 0.73
N ALA A 154 -30.78 -5.57 0.00
CA ALA A 154 -31.48 -6.61 -0.75
C ALA A 154 -32.13 -7.70 0.13
N ASN A 155 -31.84 -7.73 1.43
CA ASN A 155 -32.42 -8.72 2.33
C ASN A 155 -33.85 -8.33 2.71
N THR A 156 -34.82 -9.10 2.21
CA THR A 156 -36.26 -8.85 2.41
C THR A 156 -36.67 -8.84 3.89
N THR A 157 -36.02 -9.64 4.74
CA THR A 157 -36.28 -9.66 6.19
C THR A 157 -35.85 -8.35 6.83
N PHE A 158 -34.66 -7.85 6.49
CA PHE A 158 -34.17 -6.57 7.00
C PHE A 158 -35.09 -5.41 6.57
N GLN A 159 -35.50 -5.37 5.30
CA GLN A 159 -36.43 -4.37 4.79
C GLN A 159 -37.76 -4.36 5.57
N LYS A 160 -38.33 -5.54 5.86
CA LYS A 160 -39.55 -5.66 6.66
C LYS A 160 -39.39 -5.10 8.07
N VAL A 161 -38.25 -5.38 8.72
CA VAL A 161 -37.95 -4.86 10.06
C VAL A 161 -37.83 -3.33 10.03
N VAL A 162 -37.09 -2.77 9.07
CA VAL A 162 -36.94 -1.31 8.93
C VAL A 162 -38.29 -0.65 8.66
N LYS A 163 -39.13 -1.24 7.80
CA LYS A 163 -40.49 -0.74 7.54
C LYS A 163 -41.37 -0.81 8.79
N GLY A 164 -41.26 -1.87 9.58
CA GLY A 164 -41.96 -2.02 10.85
C GLY A 164 -41.54 -0.95 11.87
N LEU A 165 -40.24 -0.70 12.02
CA LEU A 165 -39.71 0.36 12.88
C LEU A 165 -40.21 1.74 12.45
N ARG A 166 -40.17 2.04 11.15
CA ARG A 166 -40.70 3.30 10.59
C ARG A 166 -42.18 3.48 10.92
N ASN A 167 -43.00 2.46 10.65
CA ASN A 167 -44.44 2.52 10.90
C ASN A 167 -44.78 2.63 12.39
N ASN A 168 -44.00 1.97 13.25
CA ASN A 168 -44.12 2.12 14.69
C ASN A 168 -43.79 3.56 15.10
N LEU A 169 -42.69 4.14 14.61
CA LEU A 169 -42.29 5.51 14.96
C LEU A 169 -43.31 6.56 14.47
N LEU A 170 -44.03 6.30 13.37
CA LEU A 170 -45.10 7.16 12.89
C LEU A 170 -46.35 7.17 13.78
N THR A 171 -46.59 6.06 14.48
CA THR A 171 -47.83 5.85 15.27
C THR A 171 -47.60 5.95 16.76
N LYS A 172 -46.38 5.70 17.23
CA LYS A 172 -46.00 5.58 18.63
C LYS A 172 -44.57 6.05 18.85
N ASP A 173 -44.31 6.62 20.01
CA ASP A 173 -42.94 6.92 20.42
C ASP A 173 -42.20 5.60 20.72
N LEU A 174 -40.93 5.53 20.30
CA LEU A 174 -40.07 4.38 20.59
C LEU A 174 -39.23 4.66 21.84
N VAL A 175 -39.17 3.69 22.75
CA VAL A 175 -38.29 3.74 23.92
C VAL A 175 -37.15 2.75 23.72
N TYR A 176 -35.92 3.17 23.95
CA TYR A 176 -34.76 2.29 23.96
C TYR A 176 -33.91 2.53 25.20
N ILE A 177 -33.14 1.52 25.59
CA ILE A 177 -32.17 1.62 26.70
C ILE A 177 -30.81 1.83 26.07
N ASP A 178 -30.15 2.92 26.42
CA ASP A 178 -28.80 3.19 25.97
C ASP A 178 -27.82 2.23 26.67
N PRO A 179 -26.99 1.45 25.94
CA PRO A 179 -26.06 0.51 26.55
C PRO A 179 -24.99 1.19 27.41
N GLU A 180 -24.63 2.45 27.13
CA GLU A 180 -23.61 3.17 27.89
C GLU A 180 -24.18 3.76 29.18
N ASP A 181 -25.33 4.42 29.09
CA ASP A 181 -25.94 5.14 30.21
C ASP A 181 -26.91 4.28 31.06
N GLN A 182 -27.35 3.12 30.54
CA GLN A 182 -28.45 2.30 31.07
C GLN A 182 -29.78 3.06 31.32
N LYS A 183 -29.93 4.25 30.74
CA LYS A 183 -31.15 5.07 30.86
C LYS A 183 -32.09 4.81 29.69
N GLN A 184 -33.39 4.85 29.98
CA GLN A 184 -34.42 4.85 28.95
C GLN A 184 -34.42 6.20 28.22
N LYS A 185 -34.31 6.16 26.90
CA LYS A 185 -34.38 7.32 26.00
C LYS A 185 -35.59 7.15 25.08
N LEU A 186 -36.27 8.25 24.82
CA LEU A 186 -37.46 8.32 23.99
C LEU A 186 -37.09 8.87 22.61
N ILE A 187 -37.55 8.22 21.54
CA ILE A 187 -37.40 8.65 20.15
C ILE A 187 -38.80 8.95 19.62
N LYS A 188 -38.99 10.18 19.16
CA LYS A 188 -40.23 10.62 18.54
C LYS A 188 -40.04 10.96 17.07
N TRP A 189 -41.12 10.90 16.29
CA TRP A 189 -41.08 11.25 14.86
C TRP A 189 -40.76 12.73 14.63
N GLU A 190 -41.18 13.60 15.56
CA GLU A 190 -40.95 15.04 15.52
C GLU A 190 -39.45 15.39 15.43
N TYR A 191 -38.57 14.54 15.95
CA TYR A 191 -37.12 14.75 15.83
C TYR A 191 -36.64 14.65 14.37
N ILE A 192 -37.27 13.79 13.56
CA ILE A 192 -36.98 13.67 12.13
C ILE A 192 -37.53 14.89 11.37
N GLU A 193 -38.73 15.35 11.74
CA GLU A 193 -39.33 16.58 11.18
C GLU A 193 -38.46 17.81 11.47
N LEU A 194 -37.98 17.96 12.71
CA LEU A 194 -37.08 19.03 13.12
C LEU A 194 -35.74 18.97 12.38
N LEU A 195 -35.13 17.78 12.28
CA LEU A 195 -33.88 17.59 11.54
C LEU A 195 -34.05 17.94 10.06
N TYR A 196 -35.16 17.53 9.44
CA TYR A 196 -35.45 17.84 8.05
C TYR A 196 -35.68 19.35 7.84
N ALA A 197 -36.41 20.01 8.72
CA ALA A 197 -36.63 21.46 8.65
C ALA A 197 -35.30 22.23 8.79
N ALA A 198 -34.46 21.83 9.73
CA ALA A 198 -33.12 22.41 9.92
C ALA A 198 -32.25 22.19 8.68
N ASP A 199 -32.17 20.98 8.12
CA ASP A 199 -31.40 20.70 6.90
C ASP A 199 -31.94 21.49 5.70
N LYS A 200 -33.27 21.54 5.51
CA LYS A 200 -33.92 22.30 4.43
C LYS A 200 -33.60 23.80 4.49
N SER A 201 -33.37 24.36 5.68
CA SER A 201 -33.01 25.78 5.84
C SER A 201 -31.66 26.16 5.21
N PHE A 202 -30.77 25.19 4.95
CA PHE A 202 -29.46 25.43 4.32
C PHE A 202 -29.52 25.50 2.77
N GLY A 203 -30.70 25.36 2.15
CA GLY A 203 -30.88 25.57 0.71
C GLY A 203 -30.16 24.54 -0.16
N GLU A 204 -29.13 24.97 -0.90
CA GLU A 204 -28.31 24.08 -1.74
C GLU A 204 -27.25 23.30 -0.95
N LEU A 205 -26.86 23.79 0.23
CA LEU A 205 -25.81 23.21 1.06
C LEU A 205 -26.34 22.13 2.02
N ARG A 206 -27.34 21.37 1.58
CA ARG A 206 -27.97 20.31 2.39
C ARG A 206 -27.04 19.14 2.62
N CYS A 207 -26.99 18.67 3.86
CA CYS A 207 -26.27 17.46 4.23
C CYS A 207 -27.08 16.20 3.89
N LEU A 208 -28.41 16.28 3.95
CA LEU A 208 -29.31 15.14 3.76
C LEU A 208 -30.06 15.22 2.42
N GLN A 209 -29.33 15.26 1.31
CA GLN A 209 -29.90 15.38 -0.05
C GLN A 209 -30.93 14.29 -0.40
N LYS A 210 -30.82 13.11 0.21
CA LYS A 210 -31.74 11.98 -0.04
C LYS A 210 -33.02 12.03 0.79
N LEU A 211 -33.05 12.82 1.85
CA LEU A 211 -34.25 12.97 2.68
C LEU A 211 -35.15 14.03 2.03
N THR A 212 -36.28 13.58 1.50
CA THR A 212 -37.29 14.43 0.84
C THR A 212 -38.55 14.54 1.71
N GLU A 213 -39.45 15.47 1.37
CA GLU A 213 -40.72 15.64 2.10
C GLU A 213 -41.59 14.38 2.12
N GLU A 214 -41.47 13.52 1.11
CA GLU A 214 -42.19 12.25 1.02
C GLU A 214 -41.77 11.25 2.09
N HIS A 215 -40.56 11.37 2.62
CA HIS A 215 -40.06 10.50 3.68
C HIS A 215 -40.46 10.96 5.08
N VAL A 216 -40.86 12.22 5.23
CA VAL A 216 -41.05 12.89 6.53
C VAL A 216 -42.52 13.21 6.79
N GLY A 217 -43.25 13.62 5.75
CA GLY A 217 -44.66 14.01 5.87
C GLY A 217 -45.57 12.82 6.19
N ARG A 218 -46.17 12.81 7.38
CA ARG A 218 -47.05 11.71 7.84
C ARG A 218 -48.20 11.39 6.89
N ALA A 219 -48.73 12.39 6.19
CA ALA A 219 -49.80 12.22 5.21
C ALA A 219 -49.36 11.54 3.90
N LYS A 220 -48.05 11.48 3.63
CA LYS A 220 -47.46 10.96 2.38
C LYS A 220 -46.85 9.56 2.53
N ILE A 221 -46.75 9.02 3.75
CA ILE A 221 -46.04 7.75 4.07
C ILE A 221 -47.02 6.61 4.31
#